data_AF-A0A1R2B5H7-F1
#
_entry.id   AF-A0A1R2B5H7-F1
#
_cell.length_a   1.000
_cell.length_b   1.000
_cell.length_c   1.000
_cell.angle_alpha   90.00
_cell.angle_beta   90.00
_cell.angle_gamma   90.00
#
_symmetry.space_group_name_H-M   'P 1'
#
loop_
_entity.id
_entity.type
_entity.pdbx_description
1 polymer ?
#
loop_
_entity_poly.entity_id
_entity_poly.type
_entity_poly.pdbx_seq_one_letter_code
_entity_poly.pdbx_strand_id
1 'polypeptide(L)'
;MIYDALRYSSELHEYWNEKLKVIEDFSQYLKEKADLDKLYAKGLEKISKLPIFDRFKGPFLSNLSSVQSSMLEISDCFSSHSEYVTNELLVNLKSMQVEYESEMKQLKKKIKKLAMEREKLNKKHQMAREKYIKTPKEKEGKLSSSFIKMLCSETSFLDAYLVALNKLNKYNAVFKEEIVPSLSEFKQKIIESFKFLKVTMQRTLSSDASCIYSMKMHIDNLARSVNTISFESELEALEKLLFKGTDFTDEVFVSRNSNIRKQEIGLELESCIYDEDFRSLLNNCWNGIPLKQEDLQIFTNRISSQEGKKQFILLLNEKRKLGKFLIPDESFQDLGLLFRLVLDSVSIDRNFACVRQCIILSQTFYKKDKEYIQQQILQHFIWKQENYWEELVEESIKKEIEAQEIVIDEFEEKEEIENRVKSVAIATLASYIDIMVSFHKENSEIMTIANNCRNKFLITEEDFPLSYIISITKGH
;
A
#
# COMPACT_ATOMS: atom_id res chain seq x y z
N MET A 1 29.89 -3.96 -42.39
CA MET A 1 28.66 -3.41 -41.79
C MET A 1 28.89 -1.99 -41.27
N ILE A 2 29.23 -1.05 -42.16
CA ILE A 2 29.37 0.39 -41.82
C ILE A 2 28.47 1.19 -42.78
N TYR A 3 27.27 0.64 -43.03
CA TYR A 3 26.22 1.29 -43.80
C TYR A 3 25.52 2.32 -42.89
N ASP A 4 25.55 3.56 -43.35
CA ASP A 4 24.85 4.77 -42.89
C ASP A 4 24.68 5.01 -41.39
N ALA A 5 25.75 5.48 -40.75
CA ALA A 5 25.69 6.15 -39.45
C ALA A 5 24.68 7.33 -39.42
N LEU A 6 24.40 7.95 -40.57
CA LEU A 6 23.37 8.99 -40.72
C LEU A 6 21.95 8.41 -40.65
N ARG A 7 21.72 7.25 -41.25
CA ARG A 7 20.45 6.52 -41.14
C ARG A 7 20.24 5.99 -39.73
N TYR A 8 21.29 5.47 -39.11
CA TYR A 8 21.26 5.09 -37.69
C TYR A 8 20.95 6.30 -36.79
N SER A 9 21.49 7.48 -37.11
CA SER A 9 21.18 8.72 -36.39
C SER A 9 19.74 9.20 -36.57
N SER A 10 19.08 8.94 -37.70
CA SER A 10 17.67 9.29 -37.89
C SER A 10 16.74 8.31 -37.17
N GLU A 11 17.00 7.01 -37.28
CA GLU A 11 16.22 5.96 -36.59
C GLU A 11 16.32 6.11 -35.07
N LEU A 12 17.50 6.42 -34.53
CA LEU A 12 17.68 6.73 -33.10
C LEU A 12 16.93 8.01 -32.68
N HIS A 13 16.83 8.99 -33.57
CA HIS A 13 16.10 10.22 -33.26
C HIS A 13 14.59 10.00 -33.22
N GLU A 14 14.05 9.22 -34.15
CA GLU A 14 12.64 8.82 -34.13
C GLU A 14 12.32 8.04 -32.86
N TYR A 15 13.15 7.04 -32.52
CA TYR A 15 13.00 6.27 -31.30
C TYR A 15 13.01 7.17 -30.05
N TRP A 16 13.94 8.12 -29.98
CA TRP A 16 14.00 9.08 -28.88
C TRP A 16 12.74 9.94 -28.77
N ASN A 17 12.25 10.51 -29.89
CA ASN A 17 11.04 11.33 -29.91
C ASN A 17 9.82 10.52 -29.47
N GLU A 18 9.72 9.26 -29.90
CA GLU A 18 8.66 8.34 -29.45
C GLU A 18 8.70 8.15 -27.93
N LYS A 19 9.88 8.02 -27.32
CA LYS A 19 10.00 7.83 -25.87
C LYS A 19 9.74 9.10 -25.07
N LEU A 20 10.12 10.26 -25.58
CA LEU A 20 9.70 11.54 -25.00
C LEU A 20 8.18 11.67 -25.00
N LYS A 21 7.54 11.30 -26.11
CA LYS A 21 6.08 11.33 -26.22
C LYS A 21 5.40 10.43 -25.17
N VAL A 22 5.94 9.23 -24.91
CA VAL A 22 5.42 8.36 -23.84
C VAL A 22 5.49 9.02 -22.47
N ILE A 23 6.58 9.74 -22.16
CA ILE A 23 6.73 10.46 -20.89
C ILE A 23 5.75 11.64 -20.82
N GLU A 24 5.54 12.35 -21.93
CA GLU A 24 4.57 13.44 -22.05
C GLU A 24 3.14 12.95 -21.85
N ASP A 25 2.76 11.88 -22.55
CA ASP A 25 1.43 11.26 -22.46
C ASP A 25 1.16 10.79 -21.03
N PHE A 26 2.15 10.16 -20.37
CA PHE A 26 2.01 9.73 -18.98
C PHE A 26 1.94 10.91 -18.00
N SER A 27 2.71 11.97 -18.24
CA SER A 27 2.63 13.21 -17.45
C SER A 27 1.25 13.87 -17.57
N GLN A 28 0.69 13.89 -18.79
CA GLN A 28 -0.63 14.45 -19.04
C GLN A 28 -1.72 13.61 -18.37
N TYR A 29 -1.62 12.28 -18.44
CA TYR A 29 -2.50 11.37 -17.71
C TYR A 29 -2.50 11.65 -16.19
N LEU A 30 -1.32 11.74 -15.56
CA LEU A 30 -1.22 12.02 -14.12
C LEU A 30 -1.82 13.37 -13.75
N LYS A 31 -1.64 14.38 -14.61
CA LYS A 31 -2.22 15.71 -14.42
C LYS A 31 -3.74 15.67 -14.46
N GLU A 32 -4.32 15.07 -15.51
CA GLU A 32 -5.78 14.97 -15.65
C GLU A 32 -6.41 14.19 -14.51
N LYS A 33 -5.76 13.11 -14.09
CA LYS A 33 -6.18 12.34 -12.92
C LYS A 33 -6.14 13.16 -11.64
N ALA A 34 -5.05 13.88 -11.36
CA ALA A 34 -4.96 14.73 -10.17
C ALA A 34 -6.01 15.85 -10.18
N ASP A 35 -6.29 16.45 -11.35
CA ASP A 35 -7.35 17.44 -11.51
C ASP A 35 -8.75 16.84 -11.25
N LEU A 36 -9.00 15.60 -11.70
CA LEU A 36 -10.24 14.87 -11.42
C LEU A 36 -10.41 14.57 -9.93
N ASP A 37 -9.37 14.05 -9.27
CA ASP A 37 -9.38 13.77 -7.83
C ASP A 37 -9.68 15.04 -7.02
N LYS A 38 -9.07 16.17 -7.41
CA LYS A 38 -9.30 17.48 -6.79
C LYS A 38 -10.73 17.97 -6.98
N LEU A 39 -11.31 17.76 -8.16
CA LEU A 39 -12.71 18.10 -8.43
C LEU A 39 -13.66 17.24 -7.60
N TYR A 40 -13.37 15.94 -7.51
CA TYR A 40 -14.17 15.00 -6.73
C TYR A 40 -14.12 15.33 -5.23
N ALA A 41 -12.93 15.60 -4.68
CA ALA A 41 -12.76 16.07 -3.31
C ALA A 41 -13.61 17.31 -3.01
N LYS A 42 -13.52 18.36 -3.84
CA LYS A 42 -14.34 19.58 -3.69
C LYS A 42 -15.84 19.29 -3.75
N GLY A 43 -16.25 18.33 -4.57
CA GLY A 43 -17.65 17.88 -4.62
C GLY A 43 -18.11 17.29 -3.29
N LEU A 44 -17.31 16.39 -2.72
CA LEU A 44 -17.56 15.78 -1.42
C LEU A 44 -17.54 16.80 -0.28
N GLU A 45 -16.56 17.69 -0.24
CA GLU A 45 -16.48 18.79 0.73
C GLU A 45 -17.71 19.70 0.67
N LYS A 46 -18.22 19.97 -0.54
CA LYS A 46 -19.44 20.76 -0.71
C LYS A 46 -20.66 20.02 -0.16
N ILE A 47 -20.77 18.72 -0.42
CA ILE A 47 -21.88 17.87 0.04
C ILE A 47 -21.87 17.78 1.57
N SER A 48 -20.70 17.58 2.19
CA SER A 48 -20.59 17.46 3.64
C SER A 48 -21.01 18.73 4.39
N LYS A 49 -20.84 19.91 3.76
CA LYS A 49 -21.25 21.22 4.31
C LYS A 49 -22.72 21.56 4.08
N LEU A 50 -23.49 20.77 3.33
CA LEU A 50 -24.90 21.05 3.14
C LEU A 50 -25.67 20.83 4.45
N PRO A 51 -26.60 21.73 4.83
CA PRO A 51 -27.38 21.62 6.06
C PRO A 51 -28.53 20.59 5.94
N ILE A 52 -28.22 19.40 5.42
CA ILE A 52 -29.23 18.35 5.13
C ILE A 52 -29.81 17.82 6.44
N PHE A 53 -29.00 17.79 7.50
CA PHE A 53 -29.37 17.17 8.77
C PHE A 53 -29.70 18.16 9.90
N ASP A 54 -29.59 19.48 9.66
CA ASP A 54 -29.80 20.54 10.67
C ASP A 54 -31.18 20.52 11.35
N ARG A 55 -32.16 19.86 10.74
CA ARG A 55 -33.52 19.73 11.28
C ARG A 55 -33.68 18.55 12.25
N PHE A 56 -32.75 17.60 12.25
CA PHE A 56 -32.79 16.47 13.18
C PHE A 56 -32.27 16.91 14.55
N LYS A 57 -32.78 16.26 15.60
CA LYS A 57 -32.35 16.44 16.99
C LYS A 57 -32.17 15.05 17.59
N GLY A 58 -31.53 14.98 18.77
CA GLY A 58 -31.36 13.72 19.50
C GLY A 58 -30.14 12.90 19.08
N PRO A 59 -29.95 11.71 19.67
CA PRO A 59 -28.88 10.76 19.35
C PRO A 59 -28.73 10.43 17.85
N PHE A 60 -29.82 10.46 17.07
CA PHE A 60 -29.80 10.25 15.63
C PHE A 60 -28.99 11.32 14.88
N LEU A 61 -28.98 12.56 15.37
CA LEU A 61 -28.21 13.66 14.76
C LEU A 61 -26.70 13.40 14.82
N SER A 62 -26.18 12.82 15.91
CA SER A 62 -24.74 12.51 16.00
C SER A 62 -24.31 11.46 14.97
N ASN A 63 -25.17 10.48 14.66
CA ASN A 63 -24.89 9.44 13.65
C ASN A 63 -25.07 9.97 12.21
N LEU A 64 -25.96 10.95 12.00
CA LEU A 64 -26.01 11.67 10.72
C LEU A 64 -24.82 12.62 10.53
N SER A 65 -24.34 13.21 11.62
CA SER A 65 -23.12 14.04 11.62
C SER A 65 -21.89 13.21 11.26
N SER A 66 -21.82 11.93 11.66
CA SER A 66 -20.73 11.05 11.23
C SER A 66 -20.75 10.77 9.72
N VAL A 67 -21.92 10.76 9.07
CA VAL A 67 -22.00 10.68 7.58
C VAL A 67 -21.31 11.89 6.95
N GLN A 68 -21.60 13.10 7.44
CA GLN A 68 -20.96 14.32 6.95
C GLN A 68 -19.45 14.34 7.22
N SER A 69 -19.03 13.92 8.42
CA SER A 69 -17.62 13.80 8.78
C SER A 69 -16.88 12.79 7.89
N SER A 70 -17.44 11.60 7.64
CA SER A 70 -16.81 10.61 6.75
C SER A 70 -16.67 11.10 5.32
N MET A 71 -17.65 11.86 4.79
CA MET A 71 -17.54 12.46 3.47
C MET A 71 -16.44 13.53 3.41
N LEU A 72 -16.26 14.29 4.48
CA LEU A 72 -15.17 15.25 4.60
C LEU A 72 -13.80 14.54 4.69
N GLU A 73 -13.70 13.47 5.47
CA GLU A 73 -12.47 12.67 5.58
C GLU A 73 -12.08 12.02 4.23
N ILE A 74 -13.06 11.48 3.47
CA ILE A 74 -12.84 10.95 2.12
C ILE A 74 -12.41 12.09 1.17
N SER A 75 -13.00 13.28 1.29
CA SER A 75 -12.55 14.46 0.53
C SER A 75 -11.10 14.80 0.81
N ASP A 76 -10.67 14.76 2.07
CA ASP A 76 -9.29 15.04 2.47
C ASP A 76 -8.32 13.99 1.93
N CYS A 77 -8.74 12.71 1.85
CA CYS A 77 -7.97 11.64 1.21
C CYS A 77 -7.71 11.96 -0.28
N PHE A 78 -8.74 12.29 -1.06
CA PHE A 78 -8.58 12.65 -2.47
C PHE A 78 -7.78 13.94 -2.67
N SER A 79 -7.95 14.92 -1.80
CA SER A 79 -7.18 16.18 -1.85
C SER A 79 -5.70 15.92 -1.63
N SER A 80 -5.36 15.16 -0.58
CA SER A 80 -3.99 14.77 -0.26
C SER A 80 -3.36 13.94 -1.37
N HIS A 81 -4.12 13.01 -1.96
CA HIS A 81 -3.68 12.20 -3.08
C HIS A 81 -3.39 13.05 -4.33
N SER A 82 -4.30 13.96 -4.69
CA SER A 82 -4.11 14.90 -5.81
C SER A 82 -2.87 15.77 -5.62
N GLU A 83 -2.63 16.25 -4.40
CA GLU A 83 -1.45 17.04 -4.05
C GLU A 83 -0.17 16.20 -4.17
N TYR A 84 -0.15 14.96 -3.70
CA TYR A 84 0.98 14.05 -3.85
C TYR A 84 1.31 13.81 -5.34
N VAL A 85 0.30 13.48 -6.14
CA VAL A 85 0.47 13.26 -7.59
C VAL A 85 1.00 14.51 -8.28
N THR A 86 0.48 15.70 -7.93
CA THR A 86 0.87 16.96 -8.55
C THR A 86 2.26 17.43 -8.12
N ASN A 87 2.52 17.46 -6.82
CA ASN A 87 3.70 18.11 -6.24
C ASN A 87 4.91 17.18 -6.20
N GLU A 88 4.71 15.86 -6.14
CA GLU A 88 5.80 14.90 -6.09
C GLU A 88 5.97 14.18 -7.43
N LEU A 89 4.95 13.45 -7.90
CA LEU A 89 5.11 12.60 -9.08
C LEU A 89 5.28 13.41 -10.37
N LEU A 90 4.37 14.35 -10.61
CA LEU A 90 4.37 15.15 -11.85
C LEU A 90 5.58 16.09 -11.93
N VAL A 91 5.97 16.70 -10.81
CA VAL A 91 7.18 17.55 -10.74
C VAL A 91 8.43 16.74 -11.03
N ASN A 92 8.59 15.58 -10.40
CA ASN A 92 9.76 14.71 -10.61
C ASN A 92 9.81 14.20 -12.06
N LEU A 93 8.67 13.81 -12.64
CA LEU A 93 8.58 13.34 -14.01
C LEU A 93 8.95 14.44 -15.02
N LYS A 94 8.47 15.68 -14.81
CA LYS A 94 8.84 16.84 -15.65
C LYS A 94 10.30 17.21 -15.51
N SER A 95 10.85 17.17 -14.30
CA SER A 95 12.28 17.44 -14.06
C SER A 95 13.15 16.43 -14.82
N MET A 96 12.83 15.13 -14.69
CA MET A 96 13.52 14.07 -15.42
C MET A 96 13.37 14.23 -16.95
N GLN A 97 12.18 14.58 -17.44
CA GLN A 97 11.95 14.83 -18.86
C GLN A 97 12.87 15.93 -19.41
N VAL A 98 12.99 17.06 -18.69
CA VAL A 98 13.85 18.17 -19.09
C VAL A 98 15.32 17.77 -19.09
N GLU A 99 15.76 17.04 -18.07
CA GLU A 99 17.14 16.52 -17.96
C GLU A 99 17.45 15.56 -19.11
N TYR A 100 16.60 14.56 -19.32
CA TYR A 100 16.72 13.58 -20.39
C TYR A 100 16.73 14.23 -21.78
N GLU A 101 15.84 15.21 -22.03
CA GLU A 101 15.81 15.93 -23.30
C GLU A 101 17.12 16.72 -23.54
N SER A 102 17.64 17.37 -22.50
CA SER A 102 18.90 18.12 -22.55
C SER A 102 20.09 17.20 -22.89
N GLU A 103 20.24 16.10 -22.16
CA GLU A 103 21.32 15.13 -22.34
C GLU A 103 21.27 14.48 -23.73
N MET A 104 20.07 14.08 -24.18
CA MET A 104 19.88 13.46 -25.48
C MET A 104 20.15 14.44 -26.63
N LYS A 105 19.81 15.73 -26.46
CA LYS A 105 20.20 16.80 -27.42
C LYS A 105 21.73 16.92 -27.54
N GLN A 106 22.46 16.81 -26.43
CA GLN A 106 23.93 16.87 -26.44
C GLN A 106 24.54 15.65 -27.15
N LEU A 107 24.07 14.45 -26.81
CA LEU A 107 24.49 13.20 -27.45
C LEU A 107 24.21 13.20 -28.95
N LYS A 108 23.02 13.64 -29.37
CA LYS A 108 22.67 13.79 -30.78
C LYS A 108 23.63 14.73 -31.52
N LYS A 109 23.96 15.88 -30.93
CA LYS A 109 24.92 16.83 -31.52
C LYS A 109 26.30 16.19 -31.70
N LYS A 110 26.78 15.44 -30.70
CA LYS A 110 28.07 14.71 -30.74
C LYS A 110 28.09 13.67 -31.85
N ILE A 111 27.08 12.79 -31.90
CA ILE A 111 26.93 11.75 -32.93
C ILE A 111 26.86 12.37 -34.34
N LYS A 112 26.06 13.42 -34.51
CA LYS A 112 25.90 14.11 -35.80
C LYS A 112 27.21 14.75 -36.27
N LYS A 113 27.98 15.37 -35.35
CA LYS A 113 29.30 15.96 -35.66
C LYS A 113 30.25 14.89 -36.18
N LEU A 114 30.35 13.76 -35.49
CA LEU A 114 31.20 12.64 -35.89
C LEU A 114 30.84 12.09 -37.27
N ALA A 115 29.54 11.93 -37.53
CA ALA A 115 29.03 11.44 -38.81
C ALA A 115 29.29 12.42 -39.96
N MET A 116 29.03 13.72 -39.77
CA MET A 116 29.25 14.75 -40.78
C MET A 116 30.73 14.90 -41.15
N GLU A 117 31.63 14.81 -40.18
CA GLU A 117 33.08 14.88 -40.44
C GLU A 117 33.57 13.66 -41.22
N ARG A 118 33.08 12.46 -40.89
CA ARG A 118 33.33 11.25 -41.68
C ARG A 118 32.85 11.40 -43.12
N GLU A 119 31.63 11.90 -43.31
CA GLU A 119 31.04 12.09 -44.64
C GLU A 119 31.82 13.12 -45.47
N LYS A 120 32.26 14.22 -44.85
CA LYS A 120 33.12 15.23 -45.48
C LYS A 120 34.44 14.62 -45.97
N LEU A 121 35.09 13.79 -45.15
CA LEU A 121 36.31 13.09 -45.55
C LEU A 121 36.06 12.07 -46.66
N ASN A 122 34.94 11.35 -46.60
CA ASN A 122 34.54 10.40 -47.64
C ASN A 122 34.30 11.09 -48.99
N LYS A 123 33.59 12.23 -49.00
CA LYS A 123 33.39 13.06 -50.20
C LYS A 123 34.71 13.53 -50.80
N LYS A 124 35.65 14.00 -49.98
CA LYS A 124 37.01 14.38 -50.43
C LYS A 124 37.76 13.21 -51.06
N HIS A 125 37.69 12.04 -50.43
CA HIS A 125 38.28 10.81 -50.96
C HIS A 125 37.66 10.40 -52.29
N GLN A 126 36.33 10.43 -52.42
CA GLN A 126 35.61 10.13 -53.67
C GLN A 126 36.02 11.08 -54.79
N MET A 127 36.05 12.40 -54.54
CA MET A 127 36.48 13.39 -55.52
C MET A 127 37.93 13.19 -55.97
N ALA A 128 38.85 12.87 -55.04
CA ALA A 128 40.25 12.59 -55.37
C ALA A 128 40.39 11.31 -56.20
N ARG A 129 39.64 10.26 -55.84
CA ARG A 129 39.57 8.99 -56.58
C ARG A 129 39.06 9.19 -58.00
N GLU A 130 37.97 9.96 -58.18
CA GLU A 130 37.42 10.25 -59.50
C GLU A 130 38.40 11.01 -60.39
N LYS A 131 39.10 12.02 -59.85
CA LYS A 131 40.13 12.76 -60.59
C LYS A 131 41.27 11.84 -61.04
N TYR A 132 41.74 10.98 -60.14
CA TYR A 132 42.77 9.99 -60.48
C TYR A 132 42.29 9.02 -61.57
N ILE A 133 41.09 8.43 -61.45
CA ILE A 133 40.55 7.46 -62.42
C ILE A 133 40.22 8.08 -63.79
N LYS A 134 39.83 9.36 -63.86
CA LYS A 134 39.55 10.05 -65.13
C LYS A 134 40.82 10.46 -65.88
N THR A 135 41.95 10.59 -65.19
CA THR A 135 43.22 11.04 -65.78
C THR A 135 43.74 10.11 -66.90
N PRO A 136 43.67 8.77 -66.79
CA PRO A 136 44.00 7.86 -67.89
C PRO A 136 43.00 7.89 -69.05
N LYS A 137 41.69 7.98 -68.78
CA LYS A 137 40.61 7.83 -69.79
C LYS A 137 40.46 9.01 -70.75
N GLU A 138 40.80 10.23 -70.33
CA GLU A 138 40.72 11.42 -71.20
C GLU A 138 41.93 11.56 -72.13
N LYS A 139 42.97 10.72 -71.99
CA LYS A 139 44.30 10.97 -72.55
C LYS A 139 44.87 9.86 -73.45
N GLU A 140 44.09 8.80 -73.73
CA GLU A 140 44.43 7.76 -74.72
C GLU A 140 44.53 8.29 -76.19
N GLY A 141 44.24 9.57 -76.45
CA GLY A 141 44.22 10.15 -77.81
C GLY A 141 45.30 11.18 -78.18
N LYS A 142 46.25 11.57 -77.31
CA LYS A 142 47.22 12.66 -77.60
C LYS A 142 48.66 12.34 -77.18
N LEU A 143 49.36 11.59 -78.03
CA LEU A 143 50.79 11.30 -77.93
C LEU A 143 51.64 12.33 -78.71
N SER A 144 51.87 13.53 -78.17
CA SER A 144 53.02 14.35 -78.57
C SER A 144 53.42 15.37 -77.49
N SER A 145 54.74 15.51 -77.28
CA SER A 145 55.51 16.49 -76.48
C SER A 145 55.10 16.84 -75.02
N SER A 146 53.93 16.44 -74.52
CA SER A 146 53.45 16.77 -73.16
C SER A 146 53.51 15.61 -72.16
N PHE A 147 54.14 14.48 -72.51
CA PHE A 147 54.17 13.25 -71.72
C PHE A 147 54.75 13.43 -70.30
N ILE A 148 55.77 14.28 -70.15
CA ILE A 148 56.33 14.61 -68.82
C ILE A 148 55.31 15.37 -67.95
N LYS A 149 54.61 16.38 -68.52
CA LYS A 149 53.53 17.08 -67.80
C LYS A 149 52.37 16.14 -67.46
N MET A 150 52.14 15.13 -68.29
CA MET A 150 51.13 14.09 -68.06
C MET A 150 51.48 13.22 -66.86
N LEU A 151 52.69 12.66 -66.81
CA LEU A 151 53.20 11.87 -65.68
C LEU A 151 53.23 12.67 -64.38
N CYS A 152 53.65 13.95 -64.44
CA CYS A 152 53.61 14.85 -63.28
C CYS A 152 52.17 15.10 -62.78
N SER A 153 51.19 15.20 -63.68
CA SER A 153 49.79 15.38 -63.29
C SER A 153 49.19 14.11 -62.66
N GLU A 154 49.52 12.94 -63.21
CA GLU A 154 49.03 11.65 -62.71
C GLU A 154 49.60 11.31 -61.33
N THR A 155 50.91 11.50 -61.15
CA THR A 155 51.57 11.37 -59.84
C THR A 155 50.97 12.33 -58.81
N SER A 156 50.72 13.59 -59.18
CA SER A 156 50.05 14.54 -58.29
C SER A 156 48.62 14.10 -57.89
N PHE A 157 47.84 13.55 -58.81
CA PHE A 157 46.49 13.06 -58.50
C PHE A 157 46.51 11.79 -57.66
N LEU A 158 47.48 10.89 -57.89
CA LEU A 158 47.70 9.70 -57.06
C LEU A 158 48.07 10.10 -55.63
N ASP A 159 48.99 11.04 -55.45
CA ASP A 159 49.39 11.54 -54.13
C ASP A 159 48.19 12.17 -53.40
N ALA A 160 47.41 13.00 -54.10
CA ALA A 160 46.21 13.60 -53.54
C ALA A 160 45.17 12.55 -53.10
N TYR A 161 45.01 11.48 -53.88
CA TYR A 161 44.16 10.34 -53.54
C TYR A 161 44.66 9.59 -52.31
N LEU A 162 45.95 9.23 -52.25
CA LEU A 162 46.54 8.51 -51.11
C LEU A 162 46.47 9.34 -49.82
N VAL A 163 46.72 10.65 -49.90
CA VAL A 163 46.56 11.57 -48.76
C VAL A 163 45.11 11.61 -48.26
N ALA A 164 44.14 11.68 -49.18
CA ALA A 164 42.72 11.66 -48.82
C ALA A 164 42.29 10.32 -48.19
N LEU A 165 42.76 9.20 -48.74
CA LEU A 165 42.50 7.85 -48.23
C LEU A 165 43.10 7.66 -46.83
N ASN A 166 44.36 8.07 -46.62
CA ASN A 166 45.01 7.98 -45.31
C ASN A 166 44.30 8.83 -44.26
N LYS A 167 43.85 10.06 -44.61
CA LYS A 167 43.04 10.89 -43.71
C LYS A 167 41.71 10.23 -43.35
N LEU A 168 41.01 9.66 -44.34
CA LEU A 168 39.75 8.95 -44.11
C LEU A 168 39.95 7.72 -43.22
N ASN A 169 40.98 6.91 -43.46
CA ASN A 169 41.27 5.72 -42.67
C ASN A 169 41.65 6.05 -41.22
N LYS A 170 42.51 7.06 -41.02
CA LYS A 170 42.82 7.56 -39.66
C LYS A 170 41.56 8.02 -38.93
N TYR A 171 40.72 8.80 -39.60
CA TYR A 171 39.48 9.25 -38.98
C TYR A 171 38.46 8.11 -38.78
N ASN A 172 38.40 7.09 -39.64
CA ASN A 172 37.53 5.93 -39.42
C ASN A 172 37.88 5.17 -38.14
N ALA A 173 39.17 5.11 -37.76
CA ALA A 173 39.60 4.54 -36.48
C ALA A 173 39.07 5.38 -35.31
N VAL A 174 39.32 6.69 -35.32
CA VAL A 174 38.81 7.65 -34.32
C VAL A 174 37.28 7.61 -34.23
N PHE A 175 36.61 7.61 -35.38
CA PHE A 175 35.15 7.52 -35.47
C PHE A 175 34.64 6.25 -34.79
N LYS A 176 35.27 5.10 -35.02
CA LYS A 176 34.88 3.84 -34.39
C LYS A 176 35.08 3.89 -32.87
N GLU A 177 36.19 4.45 -32.42
CA GLU A 177 36.51 4.61 -31.00
C GLU A 177 35.57 5.57 -30.28
N GLU A 178 35.11 6.64 -30.93
CA GLU A 178 34.24 7.65 -30.30
C GLU A 178 32.74 7.40 -30.46
N ILE A 179 32.31 6.77 -31.57
CA ILE A 179 30.89 6.53 -31.83
C ILE A 179 30.33 5.44 -30.92
N VAL A 180 31.11 4.39 -30.63
CA VAL A 180 30.66 3.25 -29.82
C VAL A 180 30.33 3.67 -28.38
N PRO A 181 31.20 4.41 -27.65
CA PRO A 181 30.86 4.95 -26.34
C PRO A 181 29.64 5.87 -26.38
N SER A 182 29.53 6.74 -27.39
CA SER A 182 28.40 7.68 -27.52
C SER A 182 27.07 6.96 -27.73
N LEU A 183 27.06 5.86 -28.51
CA LEU A 183 25.88 5.01 -28.68
C LEU A 183 25.56 4.19 -27.41
N SER A 184 26.59 3.73 -26.69
CA SER A 184 26.41 3.05 -25.40
C SER A 184 25.81 4.00 -24.35
N GLU A 185 26.27 5.24 -24.30
CA GLU A 185 25.74 6.29 -23.43
C GLU A 185 24.27 6.60 -23.78
N PHE A 186 23.96 6.75 -25.06
CA PHE A 186 22.58 6.92 -25.54
C PHE A 186 21.65 5.75 -25.10
N LYS A 187 22.11 4.50 -25.27
CA LYS A 187 21.37 3.32 -24.81
C LYS A 187 21.16 3.35 -23.30
N GLN A 188 22.19 3.71 -22.54
CA GLN A 188 22.13 3.75 -21.09
C GLN A 188 21.12 4.80 -20.61
N LYS A 189 21.08 5.98 -21.22
CA LYS A 189 20.09 7.03 -20.91
C LYS A 189 18.65 6.60 -21.18
N ILE A 190 18.40 5.86 -22.26
CA ILE A 190 17.08 5.27 -22.51
C ILE A 190 16.70 4.26 -21.42
N ILE A 191 17.63 3.42 -20.98
CA ILE A 191 17.37 2.44 -19.92
C ILE A 191 17.07 3.15 -18.60
N GLU A 192 17.81 4.20 -18.27
CA GLU A 192 17.58 5.03 -17.08
C GLU A 192 16.20 5.70 -17.11
N SER A 193 15.78 6.25 -18.25
CA SER A 193 14.45 6.85 -18.38
C SER A 193 13.33 5.82 -18.19
N PHE A 194 13.49 4.59 -18.71
CA PHE A 194 12.51 3.53 -18.50
C PHE A 194 12.46 3.03 -17.05
N LYS A 195 13.62 2.92 -16.38
CA LYS A 195 13.66 2.57 -14.96
C LYS A 195 12.94 3.63 -14.13
N PHE A 196 13.18 4.91 -14.42
CA PHE A 196 12.50 6.01 -13.75
C PHE A 196 10.99 5.98 -13.99
N LEU A 197 10.57 5.77 -15.24
CA LEU A 197 9.15 5.67 -15.60
C LEU A 197 8.48 4.51 -14.85
N LYS A 198 9.11 3.34 -14.82
CA LYS A 198 8.64 2.17 -14.05
C LYS A 198 8.47 2.50 -12.57
N VAL A 199 9.46 3.13 -11.94
CA VAL A 199 9.38 3.52 -10.53
C VAL A 199 8.26 4.52 -10.30
N THR A 200 8.07 5.47 -11.22
CA THR A 200 6.97 6.44 -11.13
C THR A 200 5.61 5.76 -11.21
N MET A 201 5.43 4.82 -12.15
CA MET A 201 4.20 4.02 -12.26
C MET A 201 3.93 3.21 -11.00
N GLN A 202 4.97 2.58 -10.42
CA GLN A 202 4.84 1.85 -9.16
C GLN A 202 4.41 2.76 -8.01
N ARG A 203 4.98 3.97 -7.91
CA ARG A 203 4.58 4.96 -6.90
C ARG A 203 3.14 5.43 -7.11
N THR A 204 2.69 5.63 -8.34
CA THR A 204 1.28 5.94 -8.64
C THR A 204 0.36 4.83 -8.16
N LEU A 205 0.68 3.56 -8.44
CA LEU A 205 -0.13 2.43 -7.98
C LEU A 205 -0.15 2.33 -6.45
N SER A 206 0.98 2.55 -5.79
CA SER A 206 1.06 2.56 -4.33
C SER A 206 0.25 3.70 -3.71
N SER A 207 0.30 4.91 -4.30
CA SER A 207 -0.50 6.04 -3.81
C SER A 207 -1.99 5.82 -4.01
N ASP A 208 -2.38 5.21 -5.14
CA ASP A 208 -3.77 4.83 -5.43
C ASP A 208 -4.28 3.80 -4.41
N ALA A 209 -3.53 2.73 -4.17
CA ALA A 209 -3.88 1.72 -3.20
C ALA A 209 -4.02 2.31 -1.78
N SER A 210 -3.11 3.21 -1.39
CA SER A 210 -3.18 3.90 -0.10
C SER A 210 -4.42 4.80 0.03
N CYS A 211 -4.76 5.53 -1.03
CA CYS A 211 -5.99 6.34 -1.07
C CYS A 211 -7.23 5.45 -0.95
N ILE A 212 -7.31 4.35 -1.71
CA ILE A 212 -8.43 3.40 -1.67
C ILE A 212 -8.58 2.78 -0.27
N TYR A 213 -7.48 2.36 0.33
CA TYR A 213 -7.51 1.77 1.67
C TYR A 213 -8.00 2.77 2.72
N SER A 214 -7.54 4.02 2.65
CA SER A 214 -7.98 5.10 3.55
C SER A 214 -9.47 5.36 3.39
N MET A 215 -9.96 5.47 2.16
CA MET A 215 -11.39 5.61 1.89
C MET A 215 -12.21 4.45 2.44
N LYS A 216 -11.74 3.21 2.24
CA LYS A 216 -12.40 2.01 2.78
C LYS A 216 -12.52 2.09 4.30
N MET A 217 -11.47 2.49 5.01
CA MET A 217 -11.57 2.68 6.46
C MET A 217 -12.66 3.67 6.87
N HIS A 218 -12.78 4.80 6.16
CA HIS A 218 -13.84 5.79 6.45
C HIS A 218 -15.24 5.24 6.16
N ILE A 219 -15.39 4.46 5.08
CA ILE A 219 -16.65 3.77 4.74
C ILE A 219 -16.99 2.72 5.82
N ASP A 220 -16.03 1.93 6.26
CA ASP A 220 -16.24 0.91 7.29
C ASP A 220 -16.61 1.55 8.64
N ASN A 221 -15.97 2.67 8.99
CA ASN A 221 -16.33 3.44 10.18
C ASN A 221 -17.75 4.03 10.08
N LEU A 222 -18.14 4.46 8.89
CA LEU A 222 -19.50 4.93 8.64
C LEU A 222 -20.51 3.79 8.81
N ALA A 223 -20.25 2.60 8.23
CA ALA A 223 -21.10 1.44 8.39
C ALA A 223 -21.28 1.07 9.88
N ARG A 224 -20.20 1.08 10.65
CA ARG A 224 -20.26 0.88 12.11
C ARG A 224 -21.11 1.95 12.80
N SER A 225 -20.92 3.22 12.44
CA SER A 225 -21.69 4.34 13.02
C SER A 225 -23.19 4.21 12.74
N VAL A 226 -23.55 3.79 11.51
CA VAL A 226 -24.94 3.51 11.14
C VAL A 226 -25.49 2.32 11.93
N ASN A 227 -24.71 1.25 12.10
CA ASN A 227 -25.13 0.08 12.88
C ASN A 227 -25.31 0.41 14.38
N THR A 228 -24.67 1.46 14.90
CA THR A 228 -24.88 1.92 16.30
C THR A 228 -26.14 2.75 16.52
N ILE A 229 -26.93 3.01 15.46
CA ILE A 229 -28.21 3.69 15.60
C ILE A 229 -29.20 2.76 16.34
N SER A 230 -29.55 3.12 17.57
CA SER A 230 -30.65 2.50 18.32
C SER A 230 -31.88 3.40 18.29
N PHE A 231 -32.96 2.90 17.70
CA PHE A 231 -34.25 3.59 17.68
C PHE A 231 -34.86 3.67 19.08
N GLU A 232 -34.58 2.70 19.95
CA GLU A 232 -35.00 2.68 21.35
C GLU A 232 -34.38 3.85 22.12
N SER A 233 -33.07 4.09 21.93
CA SER A 233 -32.38 5.24 22.53
C SER A 233 -32.94 6.59 22.06
N GLU A 234 -33.37 6.66 20.79
CA GLU A 234 -33.98 7.85 20.20
C GLU A 234 -35.39 8.07 20.76
N LEU A 235 -36.19 7.00 20.86
CA LEU A 235 -37.53 7.04 21.45
C LEU A 235 -37.45 7.42 22.93
N GLU A 236 -36.52 6.87 23.70
CA GLU A 236 -36.32 7.28 25.09
C GLU A 236 -35.90 8.76 25.21
N ALA A 237 -35.02 9.23 24.32
CA ALA A 237 -34.61 10.63 24.30
C ALA A 237 -35.79 11.55 23.96
N LEU A 238 -36.63 11.14 23.01
CA LEU A 238 -37.85 11.84 22.62
C LEU A 238 -38.88 11.82 23.76
N GLU A 239 -39.07 10.68 24.42
CA GLU A 239 -39.97 10.53 25.56
C GLU A 239 -39.52 11.41 26.73
N LYS A 240 -38.23 11.40 27.08
CA LYS A 240 -37.67 12.31 28.10
C LYS A 240 -37.84 13.79 27.73
N LEU A 241 -37.94 14.11 26.44
CA LEU A 241 -38.07 15.48 25.95
C LEU A 241 -39.55 15.93 25.89
N LEU A 242 -40.47 15.02 25.56
CA LEU A 242 -41.92 15.27 25.48
C LEU A 242 -42.65 15.09 26.82
N PHE A 243 -42.23 14.12 27.64
CA PHE A 243 -42.88 13.72 28.90
C PHE A 243 -42.18 14.24 30.15
N LYS A 244 -41.27 15.22 30.02
CA LYS A 244 -40.76 16.00 31.15
C LYS A 244 -41.92 16.72 31.86
N GLY A 245 -42.53 16.06 32.84
CA GLY A 245 -43.63 16.57 33.65
C GLY A 245 -44.72 15.57 34.05
N THR A 246 -44.71 14.33 33.56
CA THR A 246 -45.72 13.33 33.94
C THR A 246 -45.09 12.02 34.38
N ASP A 247 -45.10 11.77 35.69
CA ASP A 247 -44.84 10.46 36.28
C ASP A 247 -45.91 9.48 35.80
N PHE A 248 -45.54 8.58 34.90
CA PHE A 248 -46.30 7.35 34.67
C PHE A 248 -45.49 6.20 35.26
N THR A 249 -46.01 5.65 36.35
CA THR A 249 -45.56 4.44 37.00
C THR A 249 -45.57 3.26 36.04
N ASP A 250 -44.50 2.47 36.11
CA ASP A 250 -44.24 1.20 35.44
C ASP A 250 -45.48 0.32 35.27
N GLU A 251 -45.95 0.14 34.03
CA GLU A 251 -46.64 -1.09 33.63
C GLU A 251 -46.23 -1.50 32.21
N VAL A 252 -45.34 -2.50 32.16
CA VAL A 252 -45.36 -3.66 31.26
C VAL A 252 -45.73 -3.37 29.81
N PHE A 253 -44.71 -3.18 28.98
CA PHE A 253 -44.75 -3.59 27.57
C PHE A 253 -43.53 -4.47 27.24
N VAL A 254 -43.64 -5.75 27.60
CA VAL A 254 -42.79 -6.80 27.04
C VAL A 254 -43.26 -7.05 25.61
N SER A 255 -42.66 -6.35 24.65
CA SER A 255 -42.83 -6.68 23.23
C SER A 255 -41.97 -7.90 22.89
N ARG A 256 -42.62 -9.06 22.87
CA ARG A 256 -42.16 -10.24 22.14
C ARG A 256 -42.16 -9.91 20.64
N ASN A 257 -41.01 -9.59 20.06
CA ASN A 257 -40.70 -9.85 18.65
C ASN A 257 -39.26 -9.42 18.33
N SER A 258 -38.31 -10.34 18.49
CA SER A 258 -36.96 -10.22 17.92
C SER A 258 -36.50 -11.60 17.44
N ASN A 259 -37.19 -12.12 16.44
CA ASN A 259 -36.62 -13.10 15.53
C ASN A 259 -36.51 -12.41 14.18
N ILE A 260 -35.33 -12.53 13.55
CA ILE A 260 -34.92 -12.01 12.23
C ILE A 260 -34.03 -10.75 12.33
N ARG A 261 -32.73 -10.94 12.63
CA ARG A 261 -31.59 -10.62 11.74
C ARG A 261 -30.23 -10.98 12.39
N LYS A 262 -29.57 -11.97 11.77
CA LYS A 262 -28.17 -12.41 11.90
C LYS A 262 -27.28 -11.43 11.09
N GLN A 263 -25.97 -11.23 11.27
CA GLN A 263 -24.90 -11.83 12.08
C GLN A 263 -23.67 -10.91 11.91
N GLU A 264 -23.09 -10.35 12.98
CA GLU A 264 -21.69 -9.87 12.98
C GLU A 264 -20.79 -10.92 13.65
N ILE A 265 -19.73 -11.32 12.95
CA ILE A 265 -18.85 -12.45 13.27
C ILE A 265 -17.86 -12.05 14.36
N GLY A 266 -17.84 -12.81 15.46
CA GLY A 266 -16.70 -12.82 16.39
C GLY A 266 -17.05 -13.29 17.79
N LEU A 267 -18.04 -12.67 18.41
CA LEU A 267 -18.72 -13.12 19.63
C LEU A 267 -20.14 -12.58 19.51
N GLU A 268 -21.16 -13.44 19.54
CA GLU A 268 -22.56 -12.99 19.65
C GLU A 268 -22.70 -12.20 20.97
N LEU A 269 -22.49 -10.89 20.88
CA LEU A 269 -22.42 -9.94 22.00
C LEU A 269 -23.77 -9.25 22.26
N GLU A 270 -24.79 -9.52 21.44
CA GLU A 270 -26.04 -8.74 21.41
C GLU A 270 -27.16 -9.30 22.28
N SER A 271 -26.99 -10.46 22.95
CA SER A 271 -28.02 -11.05 23.81
C SER A 271 -27.58 -11.22 25.27
N CYS A 272 -26.53 -10.52 25.71
CA CYS A 272 -26.04 -10.67 27.06
C CYS A 272 -26.96 -9.95 28.05
N ILE A 273 -27.62 -10.69 28.96
CA ILE A 273 -28.32 -10.10 30.11
C ILE A 273 -27.26 -9.46 31.00
N TYR A 274 -27.25 -8.12 31.09
CA TYR A 274 -26.29 -7.40 31.95
C TYR A 274 -26.39 -7.89 33.39
N ASP A 275 -25.33 -8.54 33.84
CA ASP A 275 -25.17 -8.90 35.24
C ASP A 275 -24.62 -7.68 35.99
N GLU A 276 -25.51 -6.97 36.68
CA GLU A 276 -25.16 -5.72 37.38
C GLU A 276 -24.04 -5.92 38.42
N ASP A 277 -23.95 -7.10 39.04
CA ASP A 277 -22.85 -7.43 39.97
C ASP A 277 -21.50 -7.50 39.24
N PHE A 278 -21.49 -8.15 38.07
CA PHE A 278 -20.29 -8.28 37.23
C PHE A 278 -19.85 -6.93 36.64
N ARG A 279 -20.82 -6.12 36.23
CA ARG A 279 -20.61 -4.75 35.75
C ARG A 279 -20.08 -3.83 36.84
N SER A 280 -20.67 -3.90 38.02
CA SER A 280 -20.24 -3.13 39.19
C SER A 280 -18.79 -3.47 39.56
N LEU A 281 -18.44 -4.76 39.59
CA LEU A 281 -17.07 -5.22 39.84
C LEU A 281 -16.06 -4.63 38.87
N LEU A 282 -16.30 -4.74 37.56
CA LEU A 282 -15.38 -4.20 36.54
C LEU A 282 -15.31 -2.67 36.60
N ASN A 283 -16.43 -1.98 36.87
CA ASN A 283 -16.42 -0.52 37.03
C ASN A 283 -15.67 -0.07 38.28
N ASN A 284 -15.79 -0.81 39.39
CA ASN A 284 -15.06 -0.52 40.62
C ASN A 284 -13.55 -0.67 40.39
N CYS A 285 -13.13 -1.76 39.76
CA CYS A 285 -11.75 -1.96 39.35
C CYS A 285 -11.29 -0.83 38.40
N TRP A 286 -12.10 -0.46 37.41
CA TRP A 286 -11.77 0.63 36.49
C TRP A 286 -11.62 2.00 37.16
N ASN A 287 -12.32 2.22 38.27
CA ASN A 287 -12.30 3.47 39.04
C ASN A 287 -11.26 3.47 40.17
N GLY A 288 -10.35 2.48 40.21
CA GLY A 288 -9.25 2.44 41.20
C GLY A 288 -9.65 1.86 42.55
N ILE A 289 -10.79 1.15 42.64
CA ILE A 289 -11.19 0.44 43.85
C ILE A 289 -10.57 -0.97 43.80
N PRO A 290 -9.70 -1.33 44.77
CA PRO A 290 -9.08 -2.65 44.80
C PRO A 290 -10.11 -3.78 44.97
N LEU A 291 -9.88 -4.90 44.30
CA LEU A 291 -10.75 -6.08 44.38
C LEU A 291 -10.52 -6.87 45.67
N LYS A 292 -11.61 -7.31 46.30
CA LYS A 292 -11.58 -8.24 47.44
C LYS A 292 -11.56 -9.68 46.94
N GLN A 293 -11.22 -10.62 47.83
CA GLN A 293 -11.26 -12.05 47.50
C GLN A 293 -12.67 -12.52 47.10
N GLU A 294 -13.71 -11.96 47.71
CA GLU A 294 -15.11 -12.25 47.37
C GLU A 294 -15.42 -11.84 45.91
N ASP A 295 -14.92 -10.67 45.47
CA ASP A 295 -15.08 -10.18 44.10
C ASP A 295 -14.43 -11.13 43.09
N LEU A 296 -13.20 -11.60 43.39
CA LEU A 296 -12.49 -12.56 42.54
C LEU A 296 -13.22 -13.91 42.44
N GLN A 297 -13.86 -14.36 43.52
CA GLN A 297 -14.64 -15.60 43.51
C GLN A 297 -15.92 -15.45 42.69
N ILE A 298 -16.63 -14.32 42.83
CA ILE A 298 -17.79 -13.99 41.98
C ILE A 298 -17.37 -13.95 40.52
N PHE A 299 -16.29 -13.24 40.20
CA PHE A 299 -15.77 -13.14 38.84
C PHE A 299 -15.46 -14.51 38.25
N THR A 300 -14.69 -15.34 38.97
CA THR A 300 -14.28 -16.70 38.53
C THR A 300 -15.49 -17.59 38.25
N ASN A 301 -16.51 -17.55 39.10
CA ASN A 301 -17.75 -18.29 38.89
C ASN A 301 -18.47 -17.83 37.62
N ARG A 302 -18.50 -16.52 37.33
CA ARG A 302 -19.18 -15.97 36.16
C ARG A 302 -18.45 -16.28 34.85
N ILE A 303 -17.12 -16.11 34.82
CA ILE A 303 -16.30 -16.40 33.63
C ILE A 303 -16.15 -17.88 33.32
N SER A 304 -16.67 -18.77 34.16
CA SER A 304 -16.77 -20.20 33.84
C SER A 304 -17.80 -20.47 32.74
N SER A 305 -18.74 -19.54 32.53
CA SER A 305 -19.71 -19.57 31.43
C SER A 305 -19.20 -18.81 30.20
N GLN A 306 -19.63 -19.23 29.00
CA GLN A 306 -19.36 -18.47 27.77
C GLN A 306 -19.91 -17.04 27.84
N GLU A 307 -21.02 -16.89 28.53
CA GLU A 307 -21.73 -15.64 28.72
C GLU A 307 -20.94 -14.64 29.56
N GLY A 308 -20.38 -15.08 30.71
CA GLY A 308 -19.52 -14.22 31.52
C GLY A 308 -18.24 -13.78 30.80
N LYS A 309 -17.66 -14.65 29.95
CA LYS A 309 -16.52 -14.30 29.09
C LYS A 309 -16.89 -13.22 28.07
N LYS A 310 -18.04 -13.36 27.42
CA LYS A 310 -18.58 -12.35 26.51
C LYS A 310 -18.79 -11.00 27.22
N GLN A 311 -19.41 -11.02 28.40
CA GLN A 311 -19.65 -9.80 29.18
C GLN A 311 -18.36 -9.09 29.58
N PHE A 312 -17.33 -9.83 29.96
CA PHE A 312 -16.01 -9.25 30.27
C PHE A 312 -15.45 -8.47 29.07
N ILE A 313 -15.48 -9.09 27.89
CA ILE A 313 -15.01 -8.46 26.65
C ILE A 313 -15.89 -7.27 26.27
N LEU A 314 -17.22 -7.37 26.44
CA LEU A 314 -18.17 -6.30 26.14
C LEU A 314 -17.88 -5.06 26.98
N LEU A 315 -17.82 -5.23 28.30
CA LEU A 315 -17.65 -4.13 29.25
C LEU A 315 -16.30 -3.42 29.09
N LEU A 316 -15.25 -4.15 28.74
CA LEU A 316 -13.97 -3.56 28.40
C LEU A 316 -14.00 -2.82 27.04
N ASN A 317 -14.64 -3.40 26.03
CA ASN A 317 -14.82 -2.71 24.75
C ASN A 317 -15.65 -1.43 24.88
N GLU A 318 -16.62 -1.35 25.80
CA GLU A 318 -17.30 -0.08 26.12
C GLU A 318 -16.31 0.99 26.59
N LYS A 319 -15.36 0.66 27.47
CA LYS A 319 -14.31 1.60 27.89
C LYS A 319 -13.47 2.07 26.71
N ARG A 320 -13.07 1.13 25.84
CA ARG A 320 -12.31 1.42 24.61
C ARG A 320 -13.09 2.35 23.68
N LYS A 321 -14.37 2.08 23.42
CA LYS A 321 -15.24 2.91 22.55
C LYS A 321 -15.43 4.32 23.11
N LEU A 322 -15.46 4.46 24.43
CA LEU A 322 -15.54 5.75 25.12
C LEU A 322 -14.18 6.49 25.20
N GLY A 323 -13.12 5.96 24.60
CA GLY A 323 -11.77 6.55 24.67
C GLY A 323 -11.12 6.48 26.05
N LYS A 324 -11.64 5.64 26.96
CA LYS A 324 -11.11 5.45 28.31
C LYS A 324 -10.02 4.37 28.25
N PHE A 325 -8.77 4.79 28.09
CA PHE A 325 -7.62 3.87 27.99
C PHE A 325 -6.76 3.80 29.25
N LEU A 326 -6.78 4.86 30.06
CA LEU A 326 -5.98 4.98 31.27
C LEU A 326 -6.63 4.24 32.44
N ILE A 327 -5.88 3.32 33.05
CA ILE A 327 -6.26 2.59 34.25
C ILE A 327 -5.51 3.20 35.45
N PRO A 328 -6.18 3.41 36.60
CA PRO A 328 -5.52 3.82 37.84
C PRO A 328 -4.44 2.82 38.29
N ASP A 329 -3.34 3.33 38.86
CA ASP A 329 -2.21 2.49 39.28
C ASP A 329 -2.63 1.48 40.37
N GLU A 330 -3.59 1.86 41.22
CA GLU A 330 -4.11 1.10 42.35
C GLU A 330 -4.81 -0.20 41.92
N SER A 331 -5.44 -0.22 40.74
CA SER A 331 -6.24 -1.35 40.25
C SER A 331 -5.68 -2.01 38.98
N PHE A 332 -4.56 -1.51 38.47
CA PHE A 332 -3.92 -2.07 37.27
C PHE A 332 -3.56 -3.55 37.43
N GLN A 333 -3.04 -3.93 38.61
CA GLN A 333 -2.72 -5.32 38.94
C GLN A 333 -3.97 -6.20 39.02
N ASP A 334 -5.04 -5.67 39.62
CA ASP A 334 -6.31 -6.38 39.75
C ASP A 334 -6.92 -6.64 38.37
N LEU A 335 -6.92 -5.65 37.47
CA LEU A 335 -7.39 -5.85 36.11
C LEU A 335 -6.51 -6.86 35.36
N GLY A 336 -5.18 -6.81 35.54
CA GLY A 336 -4.26 -7.81 35.02
C GLY A 336 -4.58 -9.23 35.50
N LEU A 337 -4.94 -9.39 36.77
CA LEU A 337 -5.39 -10.66 37.34
C LEU A 337 -6.70 -11.14 36.70
N LEU A 338 -7.67 -10.25 36.50
CA LEU A 338 -8.93 -10.61 35.82
C LEU A 338 -8.69 -11.11 34.39
N PHE A 339 -7.79 -10.48 33.63
CA PHE A 339 -7.40 -10.99 32.32
C PHE A 339 -6.79 -12.39 32.42
N ARG A 340 -5.88 -12.65 33.38
CA ARG A 340 -5.30 -13.99 33.58
C ARG A 340 -6.37 -15.03 33.88
N LEU A 341 -7.33 -14.74 34.76
CA LEU A 341 -8.43 -15.66 35.08
C LEU A 341 -9.29 -15.98 33.85
N VAL A 342 -9.55 -14.99 32.99
CA VAL A 342 -10.24 -15.22 31.72
C VAL A 342 -9.40 -16.09 30.80
N LEU A 343 -8.09 -15.82 30.69
CA LEU A 343 -7.17 -16.62 29.88
C LEU A 343 -7.05 -18.08 30.37
N ASP A 344 -7.05 -18.31 31.69
CA ASP A 344 -7.12 -19.64 32.29
C ASP A 344 -8.41 -20.34 31.87
N SER A 345 -9.54 -19.65 31.98
CA SER A 345 -10.85 -20.21 31.63
C SER A 345 -10.98 -20.52 30.13
N VAL A 346 -10.43 -19.69 29.23
CA VAL A 346 -10.49 -19.92 27.77
C VAL A 346 -9.47 -20.93 27.26
N SER A 347 -8.44 -21.21 28.05
CA SER A 347 -7.48 -22.27 27.74
C SER A 347 -8.14 -23.66 27.75
N ILE A 348 -9.14 -23.85 28.62
CA ILE A 348 -9.86 -25.12 28.82
C ILE A 348 -10.86 -25.36 27.70
N ASP A 349 -11.66 -24.36 27.34
CA ASP A 349 -12.73 -24.50 26.35
C ASP A 349 -12.35 -24.06 24.94
N ARG A 350 -11.09 -23.63 24.74
CA ARG A 350 -10.55 -23.15 23.46
C ARG A 350 -11.39 -22.05 22.81
N ASN A 351 -11.95 -21.12 23.59
CA ASN A 351 -12.63 -19.95 23.03
C ASN A 351 -11.62 -18.94 22.45
N PHE A 352 -11.15 -19.21 21.23
CA PHE A 352 -10.20 -18.38 20.51
C PHE A 352 -10.70 -16.96 20.27
N ALA A 353 -12.00 -16.76 20.08
CA ALA A 353 -12.55 -15.42 19.89
C ALA A 353 -12.33 -14.52 21.12
N CYS A 354 -12.53 -15.07 22.32
CA CYS A 354 -12.27 -14.36 23.57
C CYS A 354 -10.77 -14.10 23.75
N VAL A 355 -9.91 -15.06 23.40
CA VAL A 355 -8.43 -14.91 23.43
C VAL A 355 -7.98 -13.73 22.56
N ARG A 356 -8.49 -13.63 21.32
CA ARG A 356 -8.18 -12.50 20.41
C ARG A 356 -8.53 -11.15 21.03
N GLN A 357 -9.70 -11.07 21.63
CA GLN A 357 -10.14 -9.83 22.29
C GLN A 357 -9.27 -9.52 23.51
N CYS A 358 -8.84 -10.53 24.26
CA CYS A 358 -7.87 -10.34 25.35
C CYS A 358 -6.54 -9.80 24.83
N ILE A 359 -6.01 -10.31 23.72
CA ILE A 359 -4.78 -9.77 23.08
C ILE A 359 -4.97 -8.29 22.76
N ILE A 360 -6.00 -7.95 21.98
CA ILE A 360 -6.28 -6.57 21.53
C ILE A 360 -6.45 -5.62 22.72
N LEU A 361 -7.29 -5.98 23.69
CA LEU A 361 -7.60 -5.13 24.83
C LEU A 361 -6.38 -4.97 25.75
N SER A 362 -5.56 -6.01 25.90
CA SER A 362 -4.33 -5.95 26.71
C SER A 362 -3.30 -4.97 26.15
N GLN A 363 -3.25 -4.80 24.83
CA GLN A 363 -2.39 -3.84 24.13
C GLN A 363 -3.01 -2.44 24.04
N THR A 364 -4.29 -2.29 24.40
CA THR A 364 -5.03 -1.02 24.32
C THR A 364 -4.99 -0.25 25.64
N PHE A 365 -5.13 -0.95 26.76
CA PHE A 365 -5.24 -0.32 28.07
C PHE A 365 -3.92 -0.25 28.81
N TYR A 366 -3.66 0.89 29.45
CA TYR A 366 -2.39 1.18 30.11
C TYR A 366 -2.58 1.98 31.39
N LYS A 367 -1.62 1.87 32.30
CA LYS A 367 -1.49 2.79 33.45
C LYS A 367 -0.51 3.93 33.15
N LYS A 368 -0.20 4.76 34.14
CA LYS A 368 0.79 5.83 33.99
C LYS A 368 2.11 5.28 33.41
N ASP A 369 2.78 6.08 32.59
CA ASP A 369 4.00 5.70 31.84
C ASP A 369 3.79 4.70 30.69
N LYS A 370 2.54 4.46 30.26
CA LYS A 370 2.18 3.56 29.15
C LYS A 370 2.61 2.11 29.37
N GLU A 371 2.62 1.66 30.63
CA GLU A 371 2.69 0.22 30.91
C GLU A 371 1.33 -0.41 30.58
N TYR A 372 1.30 -1.26 29.54
CA TYR A 372 0.09 -1.90 29.04
C TYR A 372 -0.27 -3.17 29.83
N ILE A 373 -1.56 -3.50 29.89
CA ILE A 373 -2.04 -4.76 30.50
C ILE A 373 -1.37 -5.99 29.89
N GLN A 374 -0.92 -5.91 28.64
CA GLN A 374 -0.11 -6.94 27.99
C GLN A 374 1.05 -7.42 28.88
N GLN A 375 1.75 -6.51 29.57
CA GLN A 375 2.86 -6.85 30.47
C GLN A 375 2.40 -7.73 31.64
N GLN A 376 1.15 -7.57 32.08
CA GLN A 376 0.57 -8.38 33.15
C GLN A 376 0.18 -9.77 32.67
N ILE A 377 -0.04 -10.01 31.37
CA ILE A 377 -0.44 -11.33 30.86
C ILE A 377 0.64 -12.04 30.03
N LEU A 378 1.80 -11.40 29.81
CA LEU A 378 2.87 -11.90 28.95
C LEU A 378 3.38 -13.29 29.37
N GLN A 379 3.37 -13.58 30.67
CA GLN A 379 3.84 -14.86 31.23
C GLN A 379 2.77 -15.95 31.30
N HIS A 380 1.57 -15.71 30.77
CA HIS A 380 0.50 -16.70 30.77
C HIS A 380 0.89 -17.95 29.98
N PHE A 381 0.54 -19.13 30.49
CA PHE A 381 1.05 -20.40 29.97
C PHE A 381 0.61 -20.71 28.53
N ILE A 382 -0.58 -20.24 28.13
CA ILE A 382 -1.11 -20.46 26.76
C ILE A 382 -0.18 -19.90 25.69
N TRP A 383 0.56 -18.81 25.98
CA TRP A 383 1.48 -18.21 25.02
C TRP A 383 2.72 -19.06 24.76
N LYS A 384 3.04 -19.97 25.69
CA LYS A 384 4.15 -20.93 25.54
C LYS A 384 3.75 -22.12 24.66
N GLN A 385 2.46 -22.37 24.46
CA GLN A 385 1.96 -23.52 23.71
C GLN A 385 1.93 -23.21 22.21
N GLU A 386 2.85 -23.80 21.45
CA GLU A 386 2.95 -23.62 19.99
C GLU A 386 1.66 -23.99 19.26
N ASN A 387 1.09 -25.17 19.58
CA ASN A 387 -0.17 -25.63 19.00
C ASN A 387 -1.33 -24.68 19.27
N TYR A 388 -1.33 -23.99 20.42
CA TYR A 388 -2.41 -23.06 20.76
C TYR A 388 -2.35 -21.81 19.88
N TRP A 389 -1.16 -21.31 19.58
CA TRP A 389 -0.97 -20.22 18.61
C TRP A 389 -1.35 -20.66 17.20
N GLU A 390 -0.95 -21.85 16.77
CA GLU A 390 -1.30 -22.36 15.44
C GLU A 390 -2.83 -22.47 15.26
N GLU A 391 -3.53 -23.04 16.24
CA GLU A 391 -5.00 -23.14 16.22
C GLU A 391 -5.66 -21.75 16.27
N LEU A 392 -5.13 -20.82 17.07
CA LEU A 392 -5.62 -19.44 17.14
C LEU A 392 -5.48 -18.70 15.80
N VAL A 393 -4.34 -18.85 15.12
CA VAL A 393 -4.10 -18.24 13.80
C VAL A 393 -4.99 -18.87 12.75
N GLU A 394 -5.06 -20.20 12.70
CA GLU A 394 -5.90 -20.94 11.76
C GLU A 394 -7.37 -20.53 11.89
N GLU A 395 -7.89 -20.46 13.11
CA GLU A 395 -9.27 -20.06 13.36
C GLU A 395 -9.54 -18.57 13.08
N SER A 396 -8.49 -17.76 13.06
CA SER A 396 -8.59 -16.36 12.65
C SER A 396 -8.66 -16.22 11.13
N ILE A 397 -7.83 -16.97 10.42
CA ILE A 397 -7.86 -17.02 8.96
C ILE A 397 -9.21 -17.55 8.48
N LYS A 398 -9.71 -18.65 9.06
CA LYS A 398 -11.01 -19.22 8.68
C LYS A 398 -12.15 -18.24 8.84
N LYS A 399 -12.22 -17.57 10.01
CA LYS A 399 -13.27 -16.56 10.25
C LYS A 399 -13.18 -15.36 9.34
N GLU A 400 -11.98 -14.92 8.99
CA GLU A 400 -11.80 -13.80 8.07
C GLU A 400 -12.17 -14.20 6.63
N ILE A 401 -11.88 -15.44 6.23
CA ILE A 401 -12.35 -16.00 4.96
C ILE A 401 -13.87 -16.07 4.95
N GLU A 402 -14.49 -16.67 5.99
CA GLU A 402 -15.96 -16.76 6.11
C GLU A 402 -16.64 -15.39 6.05
N ALA A 403 -16.05 -14.37 6.68
CA ALA A 403 -16.57 -13.00 6.64
C ALA A 403 -16.52 -12.40 5.22
N GLN A 404 -15.52 -12.77 4.41
CA GLN A 404 -15.38 -12.33 3.03
C GLN A 404 -16.15 -13.21 2.04
N GLU A 405 -16.42 -14.47 2.37
CA GLU A 405 -17.23 -15.40 1.56
C GLU A 405 -18.70 -14.97 1.44
N ILE A 406 -19.20 -14.16 2.38
CA ILE A 406 -20.54 -13.56 2.33
C ILE A 406 -20.70 -12.57 1.16
N VAL A 407 -19.59 -12.11 0.57
CA VAL A 407 -19.55 -11.05 -0.46
C VAL A 407 -19.16 -11.60 -1.85
N ILE A 408 -19.11 -12.93 -2.02
CA ILE A 408 -18.72 -13.56 -3.29
C ILE A 408 -19.83 -13.38 -4.31
N ASP A 409 -19.51 -12.69 -5.40
CA ASP A 409 -20.37 -12.59 -6.58
C ASP A 409 -20.41 -13.96 -7.28
N GLU A 410 -21.58 -14.43 -7.70
CA GLU A 410 -21.78 -15.77 -8.29
C GLU A 410 -20.99 -15.99 -9.60
N PHE A 411 -20.33 -14.95 -10.10
CA PHE A 411 -19.56 -14.90 -11.34
C PHE A 411 -18.03 -14.88 -11.14
N GLU A 412 -17.51 -14.88 -9.91
CA GLU A 412 -16.05 -14.89 -9.68
C GLU A 412 -15.42 -16.20 -10.18
N GLU A 413 -14.32 -16.08 -10.92
CA GLU A 413 -13.57 -17.25 -11.37
C GLU A 413 -12.89 -17.94 -10.17
N LYS A 414 -12.78 -19.27 -10.23
CA LYS A 414 -12.22 -20.08 -9.14
C LYS A 414 -10.81 -19.62 -8.71
N GLU A 415 -10.01 -19.18 -9.67
CA GLU A 415 -8.66 -18.66 -9.42
C GLU A 415 -8.67 -17.34 -8.62
N GLU A 416 -9.66 -16.46 -8.85
CA GLU A 416 -9.82 -15.21 -8.09
C GLU A 416 -10.23 -15.47 -6.64
N ILE A 417 -11.13 -16.43 -6.42
CA ILE A 417 -11.53 -16.89 -5.08
C ILE A 417 -10.32 -17.44 -4.32
N GLU A 418 -9.53 -18.32 -4.97
CA GLU A 418 -8.31 -18.89 -4.39
C GLU A 418 -7.27 -17.81 -4.05
N ASN A 419 -7.08 -16.81 -4.92
CA ASN A 419 -6.16 -15.69 -4.68
C ASN A 419 -6.63 -14.78 -3.53
N ARG A 420 -7.94 -14.53 -3.40
CA ARG A 420 -8.48 -13.77 -2.26
C ARG A 420 -8.26 -14.52 -0.95
N VAL A 421 -8.57 -15.81 -0.90
CA VAL A 421 -8.35 -16.66 0.28
C VAL A 421 -6.88 -16.62 0.72
N LYS A 422 -5.95 -16.75 -0.24
CA LYS A 422 -4.51 -16.61 0.04
C LYS A 422 -4.15 -15.23 0.57
N SER A 423 -4.66 -14.16 -0.03
CA SER A 423 -4.41 -12.78 0.41
C SER A 423 -4.87 -12.55 1.87
N VAL A 424 -6.05 -13.04 2.22
CA VAL A 424 -6.60 -12.99 3.59
C VAL A 424 -5.73 -13.76 4.57
N ALA A 425 -5.35 -14.97 4.20
CA ALA A 425 -4.51 -15.83 5.02
C ALA A 425 -3.13 -15.19 5.26
N ILE A 426 -2.52 -14.59 4.24
CA ILE A 426 -1.23 -13.89 4.34
C ILE A 426 -1.35 -12.66 5.25
N ALA A 427 -2.36 -11.81 5.06
CA ALA A 427 -2.54 -10.60 5.86
C ALA A 427 -2.77 -10.93 7.34
N THR A 428 -3.62 -11.93 7.61
CA THR A 428 -3.90 -12.40 8.97
C THR A 428 -2.66 -13.00 9.59
N LEU A 429 -1.93 -13.85 8.86
CA LEU A 429 -0.70 -14.48 9.35
C LEU A 429 0.37 -13.43 9.67
N ALA A 430 0.57 -12.41 8.83
CA ALA A 430 1.50 -11.32 9.08
C ALA A 430 1.15 -10.55 10.37
N SER A 431 -0.13 -10.21 10.56
CA SER A 431 -0.61 -9.57 11.78
C SER A 431 -0.34 -10.40 13.03
N TYR A 432 -0.55 -11.72 12.96
CA TYR A 432 -0.26 -12.62 14.07
C TYR A 432 1.23 -12.82 14.34
N ILE A 433 2.09 -12.72 13.32
CA ILE A 433 3.54 -12.70 13.52
C ILE A 433 3.94 -11.49 14.35
N ASP A 434 3.45 -10.29 14.02
CA ASP A 434 3.71 -9.08 14.82
C ASP A 434 3.20 -9.22 16.26
N ILE A 435 2.00 -9.80 16.43
CA ILE A 435 1.45 -10.09 17.77
C ILE A 435 2.36 -11.06 18.52
N MET A 436 2.78 -12.19 17.92
CA MET A 436 3.65 -13.16 18.57
C MET A 436 4.99 -12.56 18.99
N VAL A 437 5.57 -11.69 18.15
CA VAL A 437 6.78 -10.92 18.49
C VAL A 437 6.54 -10.03 19.71
N SER A 438 5.41 -9.29 19.73
CA SER A 438 5.06 -8.42 20.86
C SER A 438 4.81 -9.19 22.17
N PHE A 439 4.47 -10.49 22.09
CA PHE A 439 4.34 -11.40 23.23
C PHE A 439 5.64 -12.16 23.55
N HIS A 440 6.76 -11.78 22.95
CA HIS A 440 8.09 -12.37 23.12
C HIS A 440 8.16 -13.88 22.83
N LYS A 441 7.40 -14.33 21.82
CA LYS A 441 7.52 -15.71 21.32
C LYS A 441 8.85 -15.88 20.59
N GLU A 442 9.49 -17.05 20.71
CA GLU A 442 10.80 -17.25 20.09
C GLU A 442 10.70 -17.31 18.56
N ASN A 443 11.64 -16.68 17.86
CA ASN A 443 11.63 -16.60 16.40
C ASN A 443 11.57 -17.98 15.73
N SER A 444 12.25 -19.00 16.28
CA SER A 444 12.17 -20.38 15.78
C SER A 444 10.76 -20.95 15.87
N GLU A 445 10.02 -20.68 16.95
CA GLU A 445 8.65 -21.16 17.13
C GLU A 445 7.67 -20.40 16.22
N ILE A 446 7.84 -19.07 16.07
CA ILE A 446 7.06 -18.25 15.13
C ILE A 446 7.19 -18.79 13.70
N MET A 447 8.42 -19.14 13.30
CA MET A 447 8.69 -19.70 11.97
C MET A 447 7.99 -21.04 11.76
N THR A 448 7.98 -21.91 12.77
CA THR A 448 7.29 -23.21 12.70
C THR A 448 5.78 -23.01 12.56
N ILE A 449 5.17 -22.17 13.42
CA ILE A 449 3.73 -21.85 13.37
C ILE A 449 3.36 -21.29 11.99
N ALA A 450 4.12 -20.30 11.51
CA ALA A 450 3.84 -19.67 10.23
C ALA A 450 3.98 -20.64 9.06
N ASN A 451 4.98 -21.52 9.07
CA ASN A 451 5.15 -22.54 8.04
C ASN A 451 4.00 -23.56 8.05
N ASN A 452 3.53 -23.98 9.23
CA ASN A 452 2.38 -24.88 9.36
C ASN A 452 1.11 -24.22 8.81
N CYS A 453 0.84 -22.96 9.15
CA CYS A 453 -0.29 -22.21 8.61
C CYS A 453 -0.19 -22.03 7.08
N ARG A 454 1.00 -21.68 6.55
CA ARG A 454 1.21 -21.55 5.10
C ARG A 454 0.87 -22.83 4.34
N ASN A 455 1.32 -23.97 4.85
CA ASN A 455 1.04 -25.27 4.26
C ASN A 455 -0.46 -25.59 4.27
N LYS A 456 -1.17 -25.27 5.36
CA LYS A 456 -2.62 -25.48 5.48
C LYS A 456 -3.43 -24.65 4.49
N PHE A 457 -3.01 -23.41 4.21
CA PHE A 457 -3.69 -22.48 3.31
C PHE A 457 -3.06 -22.41 1.90
N LEU A 458 -2.19 -23.37 1.55
CA LEU A 458 -1.55 -23.49 0.23
C LEU A 458 -0.79 -22.22 -0.23
N ILE A 459 -0.17 -21.51 0.72
CA ILE A 459 0.62 -20.30 0.47
C ILE A 459 2.05 -20.71 0.08
N THR A 460 2.49 -20.32 -1.12
CA THR A 460 3.83 -20.69 -1.64
C THR A 460 4.94 -19.77 -1.12
N GLU A 461 6.21 -20.12 -1.39
CA GLU A 461 7.38 -19.28 -1.04
C GLU A 461 7.44 -17.99 -1.84
N GLU A 462 6.82 -17.96 -3.01
CA GLU A 462 6.69 -16.74 -3.81
C GLU A 462 5.63 -15.80 -3.23
N ASP A 463 4.54 -16.35 -2.68
CA ASP A 463 3.42 -15.58 -2.11
C ASP A 463 3.79 -14.90 -0.78
N PHE A 464 4.49 -15.63 0.10
CA PHE A 464 4.88 -15.13 1.42
C PHE A 464 6.25 -15.70 1.83
N PRO A 465 7.36 -15.04 1.44
CA PRO A 465 8.70 -15.56 1.67
C PRO A 465 9.03 -15.70 3.17
N LEU A 466 9.68 -16.79 3.57
CA LEU A 466 10.18 -16.97 4.94
C LEU A 466 11.16 -15.87 5.35
N SER A 467 11.89 -15.30 4.38
CA SER A 467 12.77 -14.14 4.59
C SER A 467 12.02 -12.90 5.06
N TYR A 468 10.75 -12.74 4.68
CA TYR A 468 9.88 -11.65 5.14
C TYR A 468 9.53 -11.81 6.63
N ILE A 469 9.20 -13.04 7.07
CA ILE A 469 8.95 -13.35 8.49
C ILE A 469 10.21 -13.08 9.34
N ILE A 470 11.39 -13.44 8.81
CA ILE A 470 12.69 -13.15 9.45
C ILE A 470 12.93 -11.63 9.54
N SER A 471 12.45 -10.84 8.58
CA SER A 471 12.61 -9.38 8.61
C SER A 471 11.72 -8.73 9.67
N ILE A 472 10.48 -9.20 9.83
CA ILE A 472 9.55 -8.75 10.87
C ILE A 472 10.11 -9.05 12.27
N THR A 473 10.55 -10.30 12.47
CA THR A 473 11.08 -10.77 13.75
C THR A 473 12.44 -10.17 14.14
N LYS A 474 13.13 -9.47 13.22
CA LYS A 474 14.40 -8.75 13.48
C LYS A 474 14.23 -7.25 13.64
N GLY A 475 13.06 -6.70 13.29
CA GLY A 475 12.76 -5.27 13.40
C GLY A 475 12.35 -4.82 14.80
N HIS A 476 12.15 -5.77 15.70
CA HIS A 476 11.86 -5.62 17.13
C HIS A 476 12.99 -6.26 17.94
#